data_AF-A0A965VQR0-F1
#
_entry.id   AF-A0A965VQR0-F1
#
_cell.length_a   1.000
_cell.length_b   1.000
_cell.length_c   1.000
_cell.angle_alpha   90.00
_cell.angle_beta   90.00
_cell.angle_gamma   90.00
#
_symmetry.space_group_name_H-M   'P 1'
#
loop_
_entity.id
_entity.type
_entity.pdbx_description
1 polymer ?
#
loop_
_entity_poly.entity_id
_entity_poly.type
_entity_poly.pdbx_seq_one_letter_code
_entity_poly.pdbx_strand_id
1 'polypeptide(L)'
;MCEYFVKADPIQYEQRTRSVRIRGMLTSIRLENMVWDVLAEMAEDEGCTTNALICTLHDEILQHRGEVPNFASFLRITSLRYLRRCLINLERQYQPADGPDSAAVFQPSVLNRANDKSAARVHSNVLAAVKT
;
A
#
# COMPACT_ATOMS: atom_id res chain seq x y z
N MET A 1 -4.00 -18.15 19.23
CA MET A 1 -3.80 -17.06 18.24
C MET A 1 -2.32 -16.98 17.93
N CYS A 2 -1.96 -16.83 16.65
CA CYS A 2 -0.56 -16.80 16.21
C CYS A 2 0.15 -15.54 16.73
N GLU A 3 1.42 -15.66 17.15
CA GLU A 3 2.25 -14.54 17.62
C GLU A 3 2.31 -13.39 16.62
N TYR A 4 2.17 -13.70 15.32
CA TYR A 4 2.17 -12.74 14.23
C TYR A 4 1.17 -11.58 14.42
N PHE A 5 -0.06 -11.87 14.84
CA PHE A 5 -1.08 -10.83 15.03
C PHE A 5 -0.95 -10.08 16.36
N VAL A 6 -0.36 -10.73 17.37
CA VAL A 6 -0.23 -10.16 18.73
C VAL A 6 1.00 -9.27 18.85
N LYS A 7 2.04 -9.53 18.05
CA LYS A 7 3.29 -8.75 18.01
C LYS A 7 3.27 -7.59 17.01
N ALA A 8 2.09 -7.23 16.48
CA ALA A 8 1.96 -6.06 15.64
C ALA A 8 2.43 -4.81 16.41
N ASP A 9 3.22 -3.95 15.77
CA ASP A 9 3.71 -2.73 16.40
C ASP A 9 2.51 -1.85 16.80
N PRO A 10 2.40 -1.45 18.08
CA PRO A 10 1.31 -0.59 18.55
C PRO A 10 1.09 0.68 17.73
N ILE A 11 2.13 1.21 17.11
CA ILE A 11 2.01 2.40 16.27
C ILE A 11 1.10 2.15 15.07
N GLN A 12 1.02 0.92 14.54
CA GLN A 12 0.29 0.63 13.30
C GLN A 12 -1.23 0.75 13.47
N TYR A 13 -1.77 0.36 14.64
CA TYR A 13 -3.20 0.47 14.94
C TYR A 13 -3.55 1.72 15.76
N GLU A 14 -2.57 2.58 16.06
CA GLU A 14 -2.81 3.90 16.63
C GLU A 14 -3.55 4.78 15.62
N GLN A 15 -4.58 5.49 16.07
CA GLN A 15 -5.35 6.40 15.23
C GLN A 15 -4.70 7.78 15.14
N ARG A 16 -4.39 8.22 13.92
CA ARG A 16 -3.96 9.58 13.63
C ARG A 16 -5.00 10.35 12.83
N THR A 17 -5.19 11.59 13.24
CA THR A 17 -6.03 12.56 12.53
C THR A 17 -5.17 13.39 11.58
N ARG A 18 -5.55 13.44 10.30
CA ARG A 18 -4.92 14.30 9.30
C ARG A 18 -5.98 15.19 8.65
N SER A 19 -5.61 16.43 8.33
CA SER A 19 -6.46 17.35 7.59
C SER A 19 -6.21 17.19 6.09
N VAL A 20 -7.26 16.91 5.35
CA VAL A 20 -7.26 16.67 3.90
C VAL A 20 -8.12 17.73 3.24
N ARG A 21 -7.68 18.28 2.10
CA ARG A 21 -8.45 19.29 1.37
C ARG A 21 -9.30 18.63 0.29
N ILE A 22 -10.61 18.52 0.53
CA ILE A 22 -11.58 17.94 -0.39
C ILE A 22 -12.46 19.07 -0.93
N ARG A 23 -12.46 19.29 -2.26
CA ARG A 23 -13.22 20.39 -2.92
C ARG A 23 -13.00 21.77 -2.29
N GLY A 24 -11.78 22.06 -1.86
CA GLY A 24 -11.42 23.31 -1.20
C GLY A 24 -11.80 23.41 0.28
N MET A 25 -12.53 22.44 0.83
CA MET A 25 -12.85 22.36 2.25
C MET A 25 -11.80 21.53 2.99
N LEU A 26 -11.39 22.00 4.18
CA LEU A 26 -10.48 21.27 5.05
C LEU A 26 -11.25 20.26 5.88
N THR A 27 -11.14 18.98 5.51
CA THR A 27 -11.82 17.86 6.17
C THR A 27 -10.85 17.14 7.09
N SER A 28 -11.21 16.98 8.36
CA SER A 28 -10.43 16.23 9.34
C SER A 28 -10.82 14.74 9.29
N ILE A 29 -9.86 13.86 9.02
CA ILE A 29 -10.10 12.42 8.90
C ILE A 29 -9.21 11.69 9.91
N ARG A 30 -9.80 10.77 10.69
CA ARG A 30 -9.10 9.93 11.69
C ARG A 30 -9.03 8.48 11.21
N LEU A 31 -7.82 7.98 10.96
CA LEU A 31 -7.52 6.62 10.52
C LEU A 31 -6.32 6.05 11.28
N GLU A 32 -6.20 4.73 11.28
CA GLU A 32 -5.03 4.02 11.81
C GLU A 32 -3.79 4.31 10.94
N ASN A 33 -2.59 4.30 11.51
CA ASN A 33 -1.36 4.59 10.75
C ASN A 33 -1.18 3.62 9.58
N MET A 34 -1.44 2.32 9.78
CA MET A 34 -1.38 1.34 8.69
C MET A 34 -2.30 1.71 7.51
N VAL A 35 -3.47 2.28 7.78
CA VAL A 35 -4.40 2.69 6.71
C VAL A 35 -3.85 3.91 5.96
N TRP A 36 -3.22 4.85 6.67
CA TRP A 36 -2.56 5.98 6.03
C TRP A 36 -1.40 5.55 5.14
N ASP A 37 -0.64 4.54 5.56
CA ASP A 37 0.51 4.02 4.80
C ASP A 37 0.03 3.33 3.52
N VAL A 38 -1.01 2.48 3.61
CA VAL A 38 -1.61 1.82 2.43
C VAL A 38 -2.22 2.83 1.45
N LEU A 39 -2.84 3.91 1.94
CA LEU A 39 -3.32 5.00 1.08
C LEU A 39 -2.18 5.75 0.38
N ALA A 40 -0.99 5.82 1.00
CA ALA A 40 0.19 6.41 0.36
C ALA A 40 0.75 5.48 -0.72
N GLU A 41 0.88 4.18 -0.44
CA GLU A 41 1.29 3.17 -1.43
C GLU A 41 0.36 3.16 -2.65
N MET A 42 -0.96 3.16 -2.42
CA MET A 42 -1.95 3.23 -3.50
C MET A 42 -1.84 4.52 -4.32
N ALA A 43 -1.48 5.65 -3.70
CA ALA A 43 -1.29 6.91 -4.42
C ALA A 43 -0.02 6.89 -5.27
N GLU A 44 1.05 6.29 -4.76
CA GLU A 44 2.31 6.09 -5.49
C GLU A 44 2.10 5.21 -6.73
N ASP A 45 1.35 4.11 -6.60
CA ASP A 45 0.97 3.23 -7.71
C ASP A 45 0.18 3.97 -8.81
N GLU A 46 -0.68 4.91 -8.41
CA GLU A 46 -1.46 5.75 -9.34
C GLU A 46 -0.69 6.98 -9.84
N GLY A 47 0.55 7.19 -9.39
CA GLY A 47 1.37 8.33 -9.78
C GLY A 47 0.83 9.68 -9.26
N CYS A 48 0.13 9.68 -8.14
CA CYS A 48 -0.48 10.88 -7.55
C CYS A 48 -0.13 11.04 -6.06
N THR A 49 -0.54 12.16 -5.45
CA THR A 49 -0.35 12.36 -4.01
C THR A 49 -1.50 11.73 -3.22
N THR A 50 -1.27 11.33 -1.97
CA THR A 50 -2.32 10.78 -1.10
C THR A 50 -3.53 11.71 -0.97
N ASN A 51 -3.32 13.04 -0.90
CA ASN A 51 -4.43 13.99 -0.87
C ASN A 51 -5.22 13.98 -2.19
N ALA A 52 -4.54 13.90 -3.34
CA ALA A 52 -5.20 13.82 -4.65
C ALA A 52 -6.02 12.54 -4.79
N LEU A 53 -5.44 11.39 -4.43
CA LEU A 53 -6.15 10.10 -4.40
C LEU A 53 -7.42 10.17 -3.54
N ILE A 54 -7.31 10.70 -2.32
CA ILE A 54 -8.46 10.81 -1.41
C ILE A 54 -9.55 11.72 -1.99
N CYS A 55 -9.19 12.81 -2.67
CA CYS A 55 -10.14 13.66 -3.36
C CYS A 55 -10.84 12.91 -4.50
N THR A 56 -10.08 12.21 -5.34
CA THR A 56 -10.63 11.41 -6.46
C THR A 56 -11.61 10.37 -5.93
N LEU A 57 -11.20 9.60 -4.91
CA LEU A 57 -12.07 8.60 -4.27
C LEU A 57 -13.35 9.22 -3.69
N HIS A 58 -13.25 10.40 -3.08
CA HIS A 58 -14.41 11.12 -2.55
C HIS A 58 -15.35 11.56 -3.68
N ASP A 59 -14.81 12.06 -4.78
CA ASP A 59 -15.61 12.53 -5.92
C ASP A 59 -16.30 11.38 -6.64
N GLU A 60 -15.61 10.25 -6.84
CA GLU A 60 -16.17 9.05 -7.45
C GLU A 60 -17.32 8.45 -6.64
N ILE A 61 -17.14 8.30 -5.31
CA ILE A 61 -18.19 7.73 -4.47
C ILE A 61 -19.38 8.67 -4.34
N LEU A 62 -19.16 9.99 -4.31
CA LEU A 62 -20.24 10.96 -4.36
C LEU A 62 -20.98 10.91 -5.70
N GLN A 63 -20.27 10.82 -6.83
CA GLN A 63 -20.90 10.70 -8.14
C GLN A 63 -21.72 9.41 -8.26
N HIS A 64 -21.24 8.31 -7.66
CA HIS A 64 -21.89 7.02 -7.73
C HIS A 64 -23.11 6.88 -6.80
N ARG A 65 -23.07 7.44 -5.58
CA ARG A 65 -24.12 7.28 -4.56
C ARG A 65 -24.94 8.53 -4.28
N GLY A 66 -24.50 9.69 -4.74
CA GLY A 66 -25.09 11.00 -4.41
C GLY A 66 -24.70 11.56 -3.04
N GLU A 67 -24.20 10.72 -2.13
CA GLU A 67 -23.72 11.09 -0.80
C GLU A 67 -22.54 10.22 -0.36
N VAL A 68 -21.78 10.71 0.65
CA VAL A 68 -20.62 10.00 1.21
C VAL A 68 -20.73 9.87 2.74
N PRO A 69 -21.69 9.08 3.26
CA PRO A 69 -21.72 8.76 4.67
C PRO A 69 -20.49 7.92 5.05
N ASN A 70 -19.93 8.17 6.23
CA ASN A 70 -18.84 7.37 6.81
C ASN A 70 -17.58 7.24 5.92
N PHE A 71 -17.11 8.35 5.34
CA PHE A 71 -15.95 8.36 4.45
C PHE A 71 -14.69 7.71 5.07
N ALA A 72 -14.46 7.87 6.37
CA ALA A 72 -13.33 7.20 7.04
C ALA A 72 -13.44 5.67 7.00
N SER A 73 -14.64 5.11 7.16
CA SER A 73 -14.86 3.66 7.03
C SER A 73 -14.70 3.21 5.58
N PHE A 74 -15.15 4.02 4.64
CA PHE A 74 -14.92 3.76 3.21
C PHE A 74 -13.42 3.66 2.90
N LEU A 75 -12.59 4.60 3.35
CA LEU A 75 -11.14 4.57 3.14
C LEU A 75 -10.47 3.31 3.72
N ARG A 76 -10.91 2.85 4.90
CA ARG A 76 -10.42 1.58 5.49
C ARG A 76 -10.74 0.38 4.60
N ILE A 77 -11.98 0.28 4.13
CA ILE A 77 -12.43 -0.81 3.25
C ILE A 77 -11.72 -0.73 1.90
N THR A 78 -11.53 0.46 1.35
CA THR A 78 -10.78 0.66 0.10
C THR A 78 -9.34 0.18 0.23
N SER A 79 -8.67 0.52 1.34
CA SER A 79 -7.30 0.06 1.64
C SER A 79 -7.21 -1.46 1.71
N LEU A 80 -8.15 -2.11 2.41
CA LEU A 80 -8.22 -3.58 2.47
C LEU A 80 -8.47 -4.21 1.09
N ARG A 81 -9.34 -3.61 0.27
CA ARG A 81 -9.62 -4.09 -1.09
C ARG A 81 -8.41 -3.94 -2.02
N TYR A 82 -7.65 -2.85 -1.86
CA TYR A 82 -6.40 -2.64 -2.57
C TYR A 82 -5.37 -3.74 -2.25
N LEU A 83 -5.09 -3.98 -0.96
CA LEU A 83 -4.17 -5.06 -0.54
C LEU A 83 -4.63 -6.43 -1.05
N ARG A 84 -5.93 -6.73 -0.98
CA ARG A 84 -6.49 -7.98 -1.52
C ARG A 84 -6.26 -8.10 -3.03
N ARG A 85 -6.40 -7.00 -3.78
CA ARG A 85 -6.13 -6.97 -5.23
C ARG A 85 -4.65 -7.25 -5.51
N CYS A 86 -3.75 -6.63 -4.75
CA CYS A 86 -2.30 -6.85 -4.89
C CYS A 86 -1.92 -8.32 -4.62
N LEU A 87 -2.49 -8.93 -3.58
CA LEU A 87 -2.28 -10.35 -3.28
C LEU A 87 -2.74 -11.27 -4.43
N ILE A 88 -3.95 -11.05 -4.95
CA ILE A 88 -4.47 -11.83 -6.09
C ILE A 88 -3.58 -11.65 -7.33
N ASN A 89 -3.08 -10.44 -7.57
CA ASN A 89 -2.20 -10.17 -8.70
C ASN A 89 -0.84 -10.87 -8.54
N LEU A 90 -0.30 -10.93 -7.33
CA LEU A 90 0.95 -11.64 -7.03
C LEU A 90 0.81 -13.15 -7.22
N GLU A 91 -0.29 -13.75 -6.75
CA GLU A 91 -0.61 -15.17 -6.97
C GLU A 91 -0.67 -15.51 -8.46
N ARG A 92 -1.31 -14.66 -9.26
CA ARG A 92 -1.38 -14.84 -10.72
C ARG A 92 -0.03 -14.76 -11.41
N GLN A 93 0.86 -13.89 -10.94
CA GLN A 93 2.23 -13.78 -11.47
C GLN A 93 3.06 -15.02 -11.15
N TYR A 94 2.78 -15.68 -10.01
CA TYR A 94 3.51 -16.88 -9.59
C TYR A 94 2.88 -18.19 -10.10
N GLN A 95 1.62 -18.19 -10.55
CA GLN A 95 1.00 -19.34 -11.19
C GLN A 95 1.72 -19.60 -12.52
N PRO A 96 2.58 -20.63 -12.63
CA PRO A 96 3.29 -20.90 -13.88
C PRO A 96 2.24 -21.35 -14.89
N ALA A 97 2.27 -20.77 -16.08
CA ALA A 97 1.66 -21.40 -17.23
C ALA A 97 2.45 -22.68 -17.51
N ASP A 98 2.09 -23.81 -16.88
CA ASP A 98 2.29 -25.18 -17.40
C ASP A 98 1.84 -26.26 -16.39
N GLY A 99 0.88 -27.09 -16.82
CA GLY A 99 0.83 -28.54 -16.58
C GLY A 99 0.59 -29.10 -15.17
N PRO A 100 0.08 -30.35 -15.06
CA PRO A 100 -0.26 -30.99 -13.78
C PRO A 100 0.94 -31.56 -13.00
N ASP A 101 2.18 -31.13 -13.28
CA ASP A 101 3.40 -31.70 -12.67
C ASP A 101 4.36 -30.62 -12.18
N SER A 102 3.97 -29.86 -11.14
CA SER A 102 4.96 -29.21 -10.26
C SER A 102 4.31 -28.81 -8.94
N ALA A 103 4.06 -29.82 -8.10
CA ALA A 103 3.91 -29.62 -6.66
C ALA A 103 5.29 -29.28 -6.05
N ALA A 104 5.84 -28.11 -6.37
CA ALA A 104 6.97 -27.53 -5.66
C ALA A 104 6.42 -26.68 -4.51
N VAL A 105 6.23 -27.38 -3.40
CA VAL A 105 5.90 -26.94 -2.05
C VAL A 105 6.43 -25.55 -1.71
N PHE A 106 5.53 -24.68 -1.28
CA PHE A 106 5.81 -23.43 -0.60
C PHE A 106 6.70 -23.70 0.63
N GLN A 107 8.02 -23.46 0.52
CA GLN A 107 8.92 -23.46 1.68
C GLN A 107 9.16 -22.01 2.13
N PRO A 108 8.65 -21.58 3.29
CA PRO A 108 8.95 -20.26 3.83
C PRO A 108 10.34 -20.30 4.50
N SER A 109 11.40 -20.14 3.72
CA SER A 109 12.78 -20.04 4.24
C SER A 109 13.42 -18.65 4.11
N VAL A 110 12.66 -17.61 3.73
CA VAL A 110 13.18 -16.25 3.59
C VAL A 110 12.72 -15.32 4.72
N LEU A 111 12.89 -15.75 5.98
CA LEU A 111 12.92 -14.85 7.14
C LEU A 111 14.27 -14.89 7.88
N ASN A 112 15.34 -15.38 7.24
CA ASN A 112 16.69 -15.38 7.79
C ASN A 112 17.70 -14.87 6.76
N ARG A 113 17.61 -13.59 6.39
CA ARG A 113 18.70 -12.85 5.76
C ARG A 113 18.97 -11.50 6.45
N ALA A 114 18.76 -11.47 7.77
CA ALA A 114 19.23 -10.40 8.64
C ALA A 114 20.54 -10.83 9.33
N ASN A 115 21.55 -11.27 8.55
CA ASN A 115 22.96 -11.19 8.96
C ASN A 115 23.88 -11.55 7.77
N ASP A 116 24.09 -10.62 6.83
CA ASP A 116 25.40 -10.55 6.19
C ASP A 116 25.68 -9.13 5.69
N LYS A 117 26.57 -8.43 6.40
CA LYS A 117 27.14 -7.16 5.98
C LYS A 117 28.28 -7.45 5.00
N SER A 118 27.99 -7.70 3.73
CA SER A 118 28.98 -7.53 2.65
C SER A 118 28.37 -7.73 1.26
N ALA A 119 27.94 -6.63 0.63
CA ALA A 119 27.83 -6.50 -0.83
C ALA A 119 27.58 -5.03 -1.17
N ALA A 120 28.62 -4.22 -1.05
CA ALA A 120 28.65 -2.88 -1.59
C ALA A 120 28.68 -2.93 -3.13
N ARG A 121 28.15 -1.86 -3.73
CA ARG A 121 28.62 -1.20 -4.97
C ARG A 121 27.93 -1.66 -6.27
N VAL A 122 27.72 -0.66 -7.14
CA VAL A 122 27.26 -0.73 -8.56
C VAL A 122 25.71 -0.69 -8.67
N HIS A 123 25.00 0.38 -9.07
CA HIS A 123 25.27 1.56 -9.90
C HIS A 123 24.55 2.81 -9.34
N SER A 124 25.33 3.82 -8.95
CA SER A 124 24.97 5.22 -9.18
C SER A 124 25.86 5.70 -10.32
N ASN A 125 25.28 6.22 -11.41
CA ASN A 125 25.83 7.31 -12.23
C ASN A 125 25.04 7.42 -13.54
N VAL A 126 23.93 8.16 -13.51
CA VAL A 126 23.41 8.88 -14.67
C VAL A 126 23.38 10.35 -14.25
N LEU A 127 24.50 11.05 -14.46
CA LEU A 127 24.63 12.48 -14.78
C LEU A 127 26.10 12.89 -14.59
N ALA A 128 26.80 13.13 -15.70
CA ALA A 128 27.86 14.15 -15.85
C ALA A 128 28.74 13.79 -17.06
N ALA A 129 28.28 14.15 -18.25
CA ALA A 129 29.13 14.23 -19.44
C ALA A 129 28.60 15.31 -20.39
N VAL A 130 28.74 16.58 -19.99
CA VAL A 130 28.89 17.68 -20.94
C VAL A 130 30.02 18.56 -20.44
N LYS A 131 31.08 18.59 -21.23
CA LYS A 131 32.30 19.38 -21.11
C LYS A 131 31.97 20.87 -21.04
N THR A 132 32.65 21.61 -20.17
CA THR A 132 33.55 22.72 -20.52
C THR A 132 34.52 22.92 -19.37
#